data_AF-A0A258F7J5-F1
#
_entry.id   AF-A0A258F7J5-F1
#
_cell.length_a   1.000
_cell.length_b   1.000
_cell.length_c   1.000
_cell.angle_alpha   90.00
_cell.angle_beta   90.00
_cell.angle_gamma   90.00
#
_symmetry.space_group_name_H-M   'P 1'
#
loop_
_entity.id
_entity.type
_entity.pdbx_description
1 polymer ?
#
loop_
_entity_poly.entity_id
_entity_poly.type
_entity_poly.pdbx_seq_one_letter_code
_entity_poly.pdbx_strand_id
1 'polypeptide(L)'
;MKKLILSALIIVLFFSCKKESEGKDSNEKIDSLDVKETTIDTLNVVKPNKKSIKEVKAELTAKGFQFFDYIDEETYDTIIMQQYFMVFLKSGPIRLQNEEETRLLKKEHSAHLSKMYKLGYADMYGPFEDNGTIRDVTIYNVPTLKMADSLAKSDPMVKKGNLIVEVHPWWAAKGYTLR
;
A
#
# COMPACT_ATOMS: atom_id res chain seq x y z
N MET A 1 -9.85 5.33 64.55
CA MET A 1 -8.54 6.02 64.64
C MET A 1 -8.38 6.91 63.42
N LYS A 2 -8.25 8.22 63.65
CA LYS A 2 -7.94 9.28 62.66
C LYS A 2 -6.48 9.10 62.19
N LYS A 3 -6.08 9.47 60.97
CA LYS A 3 -5.70 10.84 60.60
C LYS A 3 -5.61 11.01 59.07
N LEU A 4 -6.19 12.12 58.60
CA LEU A 4 -5.78 12.84 57.40
C LEU A 4 -4.34 13.35 57.56
N ILE A 5 -3.61 13.55 56.47
CA ILE A 5 -2.77 14.75 56.25
C ILE A 5 -2.76 15.08 54.75
N LEU A 6 -3.26 16.28 54.50
CA LEU A 6 -3.19 17.10 53.29
C LEU A 6 -1.88 17.91 53.37
N SER A 7 -1.14 18.06 52.27
CA SER A 7 -0.16 19.15 52.13
C SER A 7 0.06 19.48 50.66
N ALA A 8 -0.64 20.51 50.20
CA ALA A 8 -0.24 21.30 49.05
C ALA A 8 0.95 22.20 49.42
N LEU A 9 1.88 22.42 48.49
CA LEU A 9 2.70 23.63 48.50
C LEU A 9 2.89 24.14 47.06
N ILE A 10 2.16 25.21 46.79
CA ILE A 10 2.29 26.12 45.66
C ILE A 10 3.55 26.95 45.87
N ILE A 11 4.42 27.04 44.86
CA ILE A 11 5.31 28.20 44.67
C ILE A 11 5.24 28.61 43.20
N VAL A 12 4.45 29.64 42.95
CA VAL A 12 4.55 30.56 41.81
C VAL A 12 5.52 31.67 42.23
N LEU A 13 6.41 32.11 41.34
CA LEU A 13 6.69 33.54 41.10
C LEU A 13 7.69 33.74 39.93
N PHE A 14 7.16 34.42 38.92
CA PHE A 14 7.70 35.25 37.84
C PHE A 14 9.13 35.81 37.96
N PHE A 15 9.81 35.91 36.80
CA PHE A 15 10.64 37.00 36.23
C PHE A 15 11.37 36.40 35.00
N SER A 16 11.52 36.96 33.79
CA SER A 16 11.26 38.27 33.20
C SER A 16 11.38 38.14 31.67
N CYS A 17 10.63 38.95 30.92
CA CYS A 17 10.73 39.13 29.46
C CYS A 17 11.90 40.06 29.02
N LYS A 18 12.10 40.09 27.68
CA LYS A 18 12.64 41.16 26.79
C LYS A 18 14.15 41.08 26.45
N LYS A 19 14.62 41.23 25.19
CA LYS A 19 14.23 42.03 23.99
C LYS A 19 14.43 41.23 22.68
N GLU A 20 13.67 41.34 21.57
CA GLU A 20 13.07 42.45 20.78
C GLU A 20 13.98 42.97 19.64
N SER A 21 13.53 42.80 18.39
CA SER A 21 13.54 43.81 17.30
C SER A 21 12.60 43.32 16.19
N GLU A 22 11.35 43.82 16.13
CA GLU A 22 10.85 44.87 15.22
C GLU A 22 10.63 44.35 13.78
N GLY A 23 9.46 44.40 13.15
CA GLY A 23 8.40 45.42 13.04
C GLY A 23 8.12 45.51 11.52
N LYS A 24 6.91 45.60 10.97
CA LYS A 24 5.82 46.52 11.26
C LYS A 24 4.56 46.08 10.48
N ASP A 25 3.44 46.31 11.13
CA ASP A 25 2.05 46.14 10.68
C ASP A 25 1.60 47.32 9.80
N SER A 26 0.63 47.09 8.89
CA SER A 26 -0.40 48.08 8.56
C SER A 26 -1.54 47.43 7.77
N ASN A 27 -2.68 47.36 8.45
CA ASN A 27 -4.03 47.10 7.98
C ASN A 27 -4.50 48.18 6.96
N GLU A 28 -5.12 47.79 5.84
CA GLU A 28 -6.11 48.65 5.16
C GLU A 28 -7.13 47.82 4.39
N LYS A 29 -8.39 48.26 4.51
CA LYS A 29 -9.62 47.75 3.90
C LYS A 29 -9.88 48.55 2.61
N ILE A 30 -10.87 48.14 1.78
CA ILE A 30 -11.40 48.78 0.54
C ILE A 30 -10.74 48.16 -0.73
N ASP A 31 -11.41 47.75 -1.80
CA ASP A 31 -12.80 47.85 -2.26
C ASP A 31 -13.14 46.65 -3.17
N SER A 32 -14.43 46.46 -3.39
CA SER A 32 -15.00 45.72 -4.51
C SER A 32 -14.43 46.16 -5.87
N LEU A 33 -14.28 45.24 -6.84
CA LEU A 33 -14.60 45.49 -8.25
C LEU A 33 -14.62 44.18 -9.04
N ASP A 34 -15.48 44.20 -10.04
CA ASP A 34 -16.18 43.12 -10.70
C ASP A 34 -15.55 42.80 -12.07
N VAL A 35 -15.88 41.62 -12.62
CA VAL A 35 -15.78 41.22 -14.05
C VAL A 35 -14.38 41.01 -14.66
N LYS A 36 -14.07 39.78 -15.12
CA LYS A 36 -14.19 39.38 -16.55
C LYS A 36 -13.71 37.95 -16.82
N GLU A 37 -14.65 37.13 -17.29
CA GLU A 37 -14.44 35.89 -18.04
C GLU A 37 -13.74 36.21 -19.38
N THR A 38 -12.54 35.71 -19.64
CA THR A 38 -11.97 35.60 -21.00
C THR A 38 -10.84 34.56 -21.03
N THR A 39 -11.16 33.39 -21.60
CA THR A 39 -10.32 32.48 -22.41
C THR A 39 -8.79 32.47 -22.21
N ILE A 40 -8.26 31.36 -21.70
CA ILE A 40 -6.94 30.86 -22.10
C ILE A 40 -7.09 29.40 -22.49
N ASP A 41 -7.27 29.21 -23.79
CA ASP A 41 -6.96 27.98 -24.50
C ASP A 41 -5.48 27.63 -24.30
N THR A 42 -5.14 26.34 -24.36
CA THR A 42 -3.80 25.74 -24.18
C THR A 42 -3.19 25.70 -22.78
N LEU A 43 -3.63 24.72 -21.98
CA LEU A 43 -2.70 23.94 -21.18
C LEU A 43 -2.67 22.51 -21.73
N ASN A 44 -1.65 22.26 -22.55
CA ASN A 44 -1.12 20.93 -22.83
C ASN A 44 -0.76 20.25 -21.49
N VAL A 45 -1.74 19.58 -20.88
CA VAL A 45 -1.47 18.59 -19.84
C VAL A 45 -0.92 17.38 -20.57
N VAL A 46 0.41 17.27 -20.53
CA VAL A 46 1.15 16.07 -20.92
C VAL A 46 0.56 14.89 -20.13
N LYS A 47 -0.36 14.15 -20.75
CA LYS A 47 -0.85 12.88 -20.19
C LYS A 47 0.31 11.89 -20.24
N PRO A 48 0.65 11.21 -19.12
CA PRO A 48 1.60 10.11 -19.19
C PRO A 48 1.04 9.07 -20.17
N ASN A 49 1.91 8.59 -21.07
CA ASN A 49 1.61 7.68 -22.17
C ASN A 49 0.85 6.43 -21.68
N LYS A 50 -0.48 6.49 -21.65
CA LYS A 50 -1.36 5.41 -21.22
C LYS A 50 -1.55 4.50 -22.44
N LYS A 51 -0.94 3.31 -22.40
CA LYS A 51 -1.10 2.27 -23.44
C LYS A 51 -2.56 2.11 -23.81
N SER A 52 -2.85 1.98 -25.10
CA SER A 52 -4.19 1.69 -25.59
C SER A 52 -4.67 0.31 -25.11
N ILE A 53 -5.99 0.12 -25.03
CA ILE A 53 -6.60 -1.17 -24.67
C ILE A 53 -6.08 -2.31 -25.57
N LYS A 54 -5.91 -2.04 -26.87
CA LYS A 54 -5.38 -3.01 -27.83
C LYS A 54 -3.95 -3.44 -27.51
N GLU A 55 -3.08 -2.50 -27.15
CA GLU A 55 -1.69 -2.79 -26.77
C GLU A 55 -1.61 -3.55 -25.45
N VAL A 56 -2.43 -3.20 -24.46
CA VAL A 56 -2.48 -3.92 -23.18
C VAL A 56 -2.91 -5.36 -23.40
N LYS A 57 -3.98 -5.60 -24.16
CA LYS A 57 -4.44 -6.96 -24.48
C LYS A 57 -3.37 -7.76 -25.22
N ALA A 58 -2.70 -7.16 -26.21
CA ALA A 58 -1.62 -7.83 -26.94
C ALA A 58 -0.46 -8.23 -26.01
N GLU A 59 -0.08 -7.37 -25.07
CA GLU A 59 0.95 -7.68 -24.07
C GLU A 59 0.52 -8.81 -23.13
N LEU A 60 -0.72 -8.77 -22.62
CA LEU A 60 -1.26 -9.81 -21.74
C LEU A 60 -1.29 -11.16 -22.46
N THR A 61 -1.77 -11.20 -23.71
CA THR A 61 -1.75 -12.41 -24.54
C THR A 61 -0.33 -12.91 -24.76
N ALA A 62 0.62 -12.03 -25.13
CA ALA A 62 2.01 -12.41 -25.38
C ALA A 62 2.69 -12.98 -24.13
N LYS A 63 2.32 -12.51 -22.93
CA LYS A 63 2.83 -12.98 -21.65
C LYS A 63 2.03 -14.16 -21.06
N GLY A 64 0.98 -14.61 -21.74
CA GLY A 64 0.16 -15.76 -21.33
C GLY A 64 -0.82 -15.49 -20.19
N PHE A 65 -1.17 -14.23 -19.92
CA PHE A 65 -2.16 -13.87 -18.89
C PHE A 65 -3.58 -14.17 -19.34
N GLN A 66 -4.43 -14.56 -18.37
CA GLN A 66 -5.87 -14.60 -18.57
C GLN A 66 -6.48 -13.22 -18.30
N PHE A 67 -7.35 -12.78 -19.20
CA PHE A 67 -8.11 -11.54 -19.07
C PHE A 67 -9.45 -11.63 -19.82
N PHE A 68 -10.40 -10.76 -19.46
CA PHE A 68 -11.65 -10.56 -20.20
C PHE A 68 -12.09 -9.09 -20.12
N ASP A 69 -13.05 -8.72 -20.96
CA ASP A 69 -13.63 -7.38 -20.98
C ASP A 69 -14.85 -7.31 -20.06
N TYR A 70 -14.88 -6.30 -19.20
CA TYR A 70 -16.02 -5.91 -18.40
C TYR A 70 -16.48 -4.53 -18.85
N ILE A 71 -17.79 -4.35 -19.06
CA ILE A 71 -18.37 -3.05 -19.41
C ILE A 71 -18.91 -2.43 -18.14
N ASP A 72 -18.38 -1.27 -17.77
CA ASP A 72 -18.89 -0.49 -16.65
C ASP A 72 -20.28 0.05 -17.00
N GLU A 73 -21.29 -0.23 -16.17
CA GLU A 73 -22.69 0.06 -16.49
C GLU A 73 -23.01 1.56 -16.46
N GLU A 74 -22.24 2.36 -15.73
CA GLU A 74 -22.47 3.80 -15.58
C GLU A 74 -21.77 4.60 -16.69
N THR A 75 -20.52 4.23 -17.00
CA THR A 75 -19.68 4.95 -17.96
C THR A 75 -19.71 4.35 -19.35
N TYR A 76 -20.16 3.09 -19.50
CA TYR A 76 -20.04 2.27 -20.71
C TYR A 76 -18.60 2.06 -21.19
N ASP A 77 -17.61 2.34 -20.33
CA ASP A 77 -16.20 2.11 -20.62
C ASP A 77 -15.87 0.61 -20.55
N THR A 78 -14.97 0.18 -21.45
CA THR A 78 -14.41 -1.18 -21.39
C THR A 78 -13.25 -1.24 -20.39
N ILE A 79 -13.42 -2.05 -19.34
CA ILE A 79 -12.42 -2.37 -18.34
C ILE A 79 -11.84 -3.75 -18.63
N ILE A 80 -10.51 -3.86 -18.66
CA ILE A 80 -9.84 -5.16 -18.77
C ILE A 80 -9.77 -5.77 -17.36
N MET A 81 -10.43 -6.89 -17.15
CA MET A 81 -10.27 -7.72 -15.94
C MET A 81 -9.14 -8.71 -16.18
N GLN A 82 -8.08 -8.66 -15.38
CA GLN A 82 -6.96 -9.61 -15.43
C GLN A 82 -7.06 -10.60 -14.26
N GLN A 83 -6.68 -11.85 -14.49
CA GLN A 83 -6.47 -12.80 -13.40
C GLN A 83 -5.13 -12.53 -12.73
N TYR A 84 -5.18 -12.45 -11.40
CA TYR A 84 -4.06 -12.44 -10.47
C TYR A 84 -4.20 -13.65 -9.54
N PHE A 85 -3.23 -13.84 -8.66
CA PHE A 85 -3.29 -14.88 -7.64
C PHE A 85 -3.13 -14.27 -6.26
N MET A 86 -4.20 -14.30 -5.47
CA MET A 86 -4.17 -13.90 -4.08
C MET A 86 -3.63 -15.06 -3.26
N VAL A 87 -2.48 -14.84 -2.62
CA VAL A 87 -1.80 -15.82 -1.80
C VAL A 87 -1.89 -15.41 -0.35
N PHE A 88 -2.48 -16.28 0.46
CA PHE A 88 -2.45 -16.19 1.91
C PHE A 88 -1.30 -17.06 2.44
N LEU A 89 -0.44 -16.44 3.25
CA LEU A 89 0.57 -17.16 4.03
C LEU A 89 0.02 -17.36 5.43
N LYS A 90 -0.23 -18.61 5.81
CA LYS A 90 -0.83 -18.96 7.11
C LYS A 90 0.23 -19.53 8.03
N SER A 91 -0.01 -19.45 9.33
CA SER A 91 0.83 -20.08 10.34
C SER A 91 1.00 -21.57 10.05
N GLY A 92 2.25 -22.02 9.94
CA GLY A 92 2.60 -23.40 9.72
C GLY A 92 2.77 -24.20 11.01
N PRO A 93 2.96 -25.52 10.90
CA PRO A 93 3.09 -26.42 12.05
C PRO A 93 4.43 -26.26 12.79
N ILE A 94 5.46 -25.71 12.15
CA ILE A 94 6.80 -25.55 12.75
C ILE A 94 6.89 -24.19 13.42
N ARG A 95 7.13 -24.18 14.73
CA ARG A 95 7.39 -22.97 15.51
C ARG A 95 8.88 -22.78 15.73
N LEU A 96 9.37 -21.56 15.53
CA LEU A 96 10.76 -21.20 15.82
C LEU A 96 10.92 -20.97 17.33
N GLN A 97 11.95 -21.58 17.91
CA GLN A 97 12.25 -21.49 19.35
C GLN A 97 13.45 -20.59 19.63
N ASN A 98 14.30 -20.36 18.62
CA ASN A 98 15.50 -19.54 18.73
C ASN A 98 15.23 -18.13 18.16
N GLU A 99 15.52 -17.09 18.95
CA GLU A 99 15.28 -15.70 18.58
C GLU A 99 16.14 -15.26 17.38
N GLU A 100 17.40 -15.68 17.34
CA GLU A 100 18.33 -15.33 16.27
C GLU A 100 17.95 -16.01 14.95
N GLU A 101 17.56 -17.28 14.99
CA GLU A 101 17.01 -17.98 13.82
C GLU A 101 15.71 -17.32 13.34
N THR A 102 14.83 -16.92 14.27
CA THR A 102 13.59 -16.22 13.95
C THR A 102 13.85 -14.90 13.25
N ARG A 103 14.80 -14.11 13.77
CA ARG A 103 15.19 -12.83 13.21
C ARG A 103 15.79 -12.98 11.81
N LEU A 104 16.67 -13.96 11.62
CA LEU A 104 17.27 -14.25 10.32
C LEU A 104 16.20 -14.65 9.31
N LEU A 105 15.31 -15.58 9.66
CA LEU A 105 14.30 -16.08 8.74
C LEU A 105 13.27 -15.01 8.36
N LYS A 106 12.92 -14.12 9.31
CA LYS A 106 12.07 -12.94 9.02
C LYS A 106 12.73 -12.02 7.99
N LYS A 107 14.04 -11.77 8.13
CA LYS A 107 14.80 -10.96 7.17
C LYS A 107 14.81 -11.60 5.78
N GLU A 108 15.00 -12.92 5.70
CA GLU A 108 15.00 -13.66 4.43
C GLU A 108 13.62 -13.66 3.76
N HIS A 109 12.56 -13.81 4.55
CA HIS A 109 11.17 -13.69 4.09
C HIS A 109 10.89 -12.29 3.50
N SER A 110 11.20 -11.22 4.24
CA SER A 110 11.04 -9.86 3.72
C SER A 110 11.86 -9.60 2.45
N ALA A 111 13.07 -10.15 2.37
CA ALA A 111 13.91 -10.05 1.17
C ALA A 111 13.30 -10.81 -0.02
N HIS A 112 12.69 -11.97 0.21
CA HIS A 112 11.97 -12.73 -0.80
C HIS A 112 10.80 -11.92 -1.37
N LEU A 113 9.90 -11.40 -0.52
CA LEU A 113 8.75 -10.60 -0.96
C LEU A 113 9.18 -9.33 -1.71
N SER A 114 10.18 -8.62 -1.19
CA SER A 114 10.74 -7.44 -1.87
C SER A 114 11.29 -7.78 -3.26
N LYS A 115 11.93 -8.95 -3.42
CA LYS A 115 12.40 -9.43 -4.72
C LYS A 115 11.22 -9.72 -5.67
N MET A 116 10.16 -10.38 -5.19
CA MET A 116 8.97 -10.67 -6.02
C MET A 116 8.34 -9.39 -6.55
N TYR A 117 8.24 -8.37 -5.68
CA TYR A 117 7.74 -7.05 -6.06
C TYR A 117 8.63 -6.36 -7.10
N LYS A 118 9.95 -6.28 -6.85
CA LYS A 118 10.90 -5.64 -7.76
C LYS A 118 10.96 -6.30 -9.15
N LEU A 119 10.74 -7.61 -9.22
CA LEU A 119 10.72 -8.35 -10.48
C LEU A 119 9.36 -8.28 -11.20
N GLY A 120 8.35 -7.65 -10.61
CA GLY A 120 7.00 -7.56 -11.17
C GLY A 120 6.21 -8.88 -11.08
N TYR A 121 6.66 -9.83 -10.26
CA TYR A 121 5.90 -11.06 -10.00
C TYR A 121 4.80 -10.85 -8.97
N ALA A 122 4.94 -9.86 -8.09
CA ALA A 122 3.92 -9.46 -7.13
C ALA A 122 3.64 -7.96 -7.25
N ASP A 123 2.36 -7.58 -7.23
CA ASP A 123 1.95 -6.17 -7.30
C ASP A 123 1.73 -5.58 -5.91
N MET A 124 1.48 -6.42 -4.89
CA MET A 124 1.24 -5.98 -3.51
C MET A 124 1.52 -7.11 -2.53
N TYR A 125 2.03 -6.79 -1.35
CA TYR A 125 2.17 -7.72 -0.24
C TYR A 125 2.15 -6.99 1.10
N GLY A 126 1.78 -7.69 2.17
CA GLY A 126 1.89 -7.17 3.53
C GLY A 126 1.32 -8.10 4.59
N PRO A 127 1.69 -7.86 5.86
CA PRO A 127 1.20 -8.62 6.99
C PRO A 127 -0.21 -8.19 7.38
N PHE A 128 -0.96 -9.12 7.98
CA PHE A 128 -2.15 -8.78 8.74
C PHE A 128 -1.74 -8.25 10.12
N GLU A 129 -2.47 -7.24 10.61
CA GLU A 129 -2.24 -6.65 11.93
C GLU A 129 -2.73 -7.56 13.07
N ASP A 130 -3.74 -8.38 12.79
CA ASP A 130 -4.34 -9.26 13.79
C ASP A 130 -3.46 -10.47 14.14
N ASN A 131 -3.88 -11.19 15.18
CA ASN A 131 -3.24 -12.45 15.60
C ASN A 131 -3.92 -13.66 14.95
N GLY A 132 -4.47 -13.48 13.74
CA GLY A 132 -5.15 -14.51 12.99
C GLY A 132 -4.23 -15.63 12.50
N THR A 133 -4.85 -16.65 11.91
CA THR A 133 -4.09 -17.76 11.31
C THR A 133 -3.37 -17.32 10.03
N ILE A 134 -3.91 -16.33 9.31
CA ILE A 134 -3.29 -15.72 8.15
C ILE A 134 -2.30 -14.65 8.64
N ARG A 135 -1.05 -14.74 8.20
CA ARG A 135 0.05 -13.87 8.62
C ARG A 135 0.33 -12.77 7.61
N ASP A 136 0.29 -13.12 6.33
CA ASP A 136 0.55 -12.22 5.22
C ASP A 136 -0.38 -12.52 4.04
N VAL A 137 -0.59 -11.49 3.22
CA VAL A 137 -1.17 -11.61 1.88
C VAL A 137 -0.17 -11.14 0.84
N THR A 138 -0.15 -11.80 -0.31
CA THR A 138 0.60 -11.36 -1.49
C THR A 138 -0.27 -11.53 -2.74
N ILE A 139 -0.33 -10.49 -3.57
CA ILE A 139 -1.03 -10.51 -4.86
C ILE A 139 0.02 -10.74 -5.95
N TYR A 140 0.10 -11.98 -6.45
CA TYR A 140 0.99 -12.35 -7.54
C TYR A 140 0.37 -11.99 -8.89
N ASN A 141 1.16 -11.32 -9.73
CA ASN A 141 0.86 -10.92 -11.10
C ASN A 141 1.67 -11.80 -12.07
N VAL A 142 1.23 -13.06 -12.18
CA VAL A 142 1.86 -14.09 -13.01
C VAL A 142 0.81 -14.81 -13.85
N PRO A 143 1.16 -15.45 -14.98
CA PRO A 143 0.16 -16.00 -15.90
C PRO A 143 -0.55 -17.27 -15.41
N THR A 144 -0.02 -17.97 -14.41
CA THR A 144 -0.56 -19.28 -13.99
C THR A 144 -0.53 -19.50 -12.48
N LEU A 145 -1.50 -20.26 -11.98
CA LEU A 145 -1.59 -20.68 -10.59
C LEU A 145 -0.33 -21.44 -10.14
N LYS A 146 0.19 -22.33 -11.00
CA LYS A 146 1.43 -23.08 -10.73
C LYS A 146 2.62 -22.16 -10.50
N MET A 147 2.73 -21.07 -11.26
CA MET A 147 3.81 -20.10 -11.08
C MET A 147 3.66 -19.36 -9.74
N ALA A 148 2.46 -18.87 -9.41
CA ALA A 148 2.20 -18.21 -8.14
C ALA A 148 2.51 -19.13 -6.95
N ASP A 149 2.01 -20.37 -6.98
CA ASP A 149 2.27 -21.40 -5.97
C ASP A 149 3.77 -21.70 -5.82
N SER A 150 4.48 -21.85 -6.94
CA SER A 150 5.93 -22.14 -6.92
C SER A 150 6.74 -20.97 -6.34
N LEU A 151 6.39 -19.73 -6.69
CA LEU A 151 7.05 -18.55 -6.15
C LEU A 151 6.79 -18.42 -4.65
N ALA A 152 5.53 -18.53 -4.21
CA ALA A 152 5.17 -18.50 -2.79
C ALA A 152 5.85 -19.61 -1.98
N LYS A 153 5.91 -20.84 -2.51
CA LYS A 153 6.63 -21.97 -1.88
C LYS A 153 8.16 -21.83 -1.89
N SER A 154 8.70 -20.89 -2.68
CA SER A 154 10.14 -20.63 -2.69
C SER A 154 10.62 -19.79 -1.51
N ASP A 155 9.68 -19.18 -0.76
CA ASP A 155 9.92 -18.42 0.45
C ASP A 155 10.61 -19.27 1.55
N PRO A 156 11.69 -18.78 2.17
CA PRO A 156 12.39 -19.48 3.25
C PRO A 156 11.51 -19.87 4.44
N MET A 157 10.55 -19.04 4.84
CA MET A 157 9.62 -19.35 5.92
C MET A 157 8.65 -20.47 5.55
N VAL A 158 8.25 -20.53 4.28
CA VAL A 158 7.41 -21.63 3.79
C VAL A 158 8.21 -22.91 3.69
N LYS A 159 9.43 -22.87 3.17
CA LYS A 159 10.34 -24.03 3.08
C LYS A 159 10.65 -24.64 4.44
N LYS A 160 10.81 -23.81 5.48
CA LYS A 160 11.01 -24.26 6.86
C LYS A 160 9.71 -24.67 7.56
N GLY A 161 8.55 -24.60 6.88
CA GLY A 161 7.25 -24.97 7.43
C GLY A 161 6.73 -24.04 8.53
N ASN A 162 7.31 -22.84 8.66
CA ASN A 162 6.79 -21.80 9.54
C ASN A 162 5.56 -21.12 8.97
N LEU A 163 5.46 -21.09 7.64
CA LEU A 163 4.29 -20.65 6.90
C LEU A 163 3.79 -21.76 5.97
N ILE A 164 2.49 -21.78 5.70
CA ILE A 164 1.88 -22.60 4.66
C ILE A 164 1.18 -21.69 3.65
N VAL A 165 1.14 -22.15 2.40
CA VAL A 165 0.61 -21.37 1.26
C VAL A 165 -0.81 -21.81 0.96
N GLU A 166 -1.70 -20.83 0.80
CA GLU A 166 -3.05 -20.99 0.24
C GLU A 166 -3.20 -20.00 -0.92
N VAL A 167 -3.54 -20.50 -2.12
CA VAL A 167 -3.57 -19.70 -3.36
C VAL A 167 -4.96 -19.69 -3.96
N HIS A 168 -5.47 -18.50 -4.28
CA HIS A 168 -6.76 -18.31 -4.95
C HIS A 168 -6.58 -17.50 -6.24
N PRO A 169 -7.09 -17.97 -7.40
CA PRO A 169 -7.26 -17.12 -8.57
C PRO A 169 -8.21 -15.97 -8.24
N TRP A 170 -7.81 -14.74 -8.56
CA TRP A 170 -8.56 -13.53 -8.23
C TRP A 170 -8.61 -12.59 -9.42
N TRP A 171 -9.79 -12.09 -9.75
CA TRP A 171 -9.99 -11.18 -10.88
C TRP A 171 -10.04 -9.74 -10.39
N ALA A 172 -9.24 -8.87 -10.99
CA ALA A 172 -9.24 -7.44 -10.70
C ALA A 172 -9.04 -6.62 -11.98
N ALA A 173 -9.56 -5.40 -11.98
CA ALA A 173 -9.38 -4.48 -13.09
C ALA A 173 -7.90 -4.12 -13.26
N LYS A 174 -7.42 -4.16 -14.50
CA LYS A 174 -6.02 -3.90 -14.82
C LYS A 174 -5.67 -2.44 -14.52
N GLY A 175 -4.65 -2.24 -13.67
CA GLY A 175 -4.13 -0.92 -13.33
C GLY A 175 -4.88 -0.22 -12.20
N TYR A 176 -5.82 -0.90 -11.53
CA TYR A 176 -6.41 -0.37 -10.31
C TYR A 176 -5.36 -0.31 -9.20
N THR A 177 -5.44 0.74 -8.38
CA THR A 177 -4.56 1.01 -7.25
C THR A 177 -5.41 1.24 -6.00
N LEU A 178 -4.82 1.10 -4.82
CA LEU A 178 -5.46 1.54 -3.57
C LEU A 178 -5.70 3.06 -3.66
N ARG A 179 -6.87 3.50 -3.20
CA ARG A 179 -7.30 4.91 -3.23
C ARG A 179 -7.09 5.56 -1.88
#